data_AF-A0A962JJN2-F1
#
_entry.id   AF-A0A962JJN2-F1
#
_cell.length_a   1.000
_cell.length_b   1.000
_cell.length_c   1.000
_cell.angle_alpha   90.00
_cell.angle_beta   90.00
_cell.angle_gamma   90.00
#
_symmetry.space_group_name_H-M   'P 1'
#
loop_
_entity.id
_entity.type
_entity.pdbx_description
1 polymer ?
#
loop_
_entity_poly.entity_id
_entity_poly.type
_entity_poly.pdbx_seq_one_letter_code
_entity_poly.pdbx_strand_id
1 'polypeptide(L)'
;MNTATLYRDLTVQGVTLYLDGGALRYRAPKGKMTPDVLANIKTHKVELVSLLATNDHCKKYINNIESIVRESNRESDNISTWSMDRYAHLVTCHQCEHLALTGSCSRLGKRVKPQALRECGSFQLLKKERPQIEEVKPYTQDELNRLLNQAAKPLYHHLIDCEQCSLEDARYCVDGFVLGNSFDCLLLCFDDAADKRYKLMNQVIKARVSGRRAFESLFSDNAPLPRQDAPITRKWGNTAQYNV
;
A
#
# COMPACT_ATOMS: atom_id res chain seq x y z
N MET A 1 -15.88 59.16 -14.42
CA MET A 1 -14.66 58.55 -13.84
C MET A 1 -15.02 57.16 -13.36
N ASN A 2 -14.17 56.14 -13.54
CA ASN A 2 -14.49 54.78 -13.06
C ASN A 2 -13.96 54.59 -11.61
N THR A 3 -14.57 53.67 -10.87
CA THR A 3 -14.30 53.48 -9.43
C THR A 3 -12.88 52.97 -9.16
N ALA A 4 -12.33 52.13 -10.04
CA ALA A 4 -10.96 51.61 -9.90
C ALA A 4 -9.88 52.68 -10.14
N THR A 5 -10.09 53.59 -11.09
CA THR A 5 -9.16 54.72 -11.33
C THR A 5 -9.29 55.76 -10.23
N LEU A 6 -10.49 56.03 -9.71
CA LEU A 6 -10.68 56.85 -8.52
C LEU A 6 -9.94 56.27 -7.30
N TYR A 7 -10.09 54.97 -7.03
CA TYR A 7 -9.42 54.31 -5.90
C TYR A 7 -7.89 54.37 -6.01
N ARG A 8 -7.34 54.14 -7.22
CA ARG A 8 -5.90 54.24 -7.46
C ARG A 8 -5.38 55.67 -7.31
N ASP A 9 -6.06 56.65 -7.88
CA ASP A 9 -5.66 58.06 -7.78
C ASP A 9 -5.65 58.54 -6.32
N LEU A 10 -6.67 58.19 -5.53
CA LEU A 10 -6.71 58.44 -4.09
C LEU A 10 -5.54 57.78 -3.36
N THR A 11 -5.23 56.52 -3.69
CA THR A 11 -4.11 55.79 -3.07
C THR A 11 -2.77 56.47 -3.38
N VAL A 12 -2.56 56.90 -4.63
CA VAL A 12 -1.35 57.63 -5.06
C VAL A 12 -1.22 58.96 -4.33
N GLN A 13 -2.33 59.63 -4.03
CA GLN A 13 -2.38 60.86 -3.24
C GLN A 13 -2.23 60.64 -1.72
N GLY A 14 -2.02 59.39 -1.29
CA GLY A 14 -1.86 59.02 0.12
C GLY A 14 -3.16 58.93 0.89
N VAL A 15 -4.31 58.96 0.21
CA VAL A 15 -5.64 58.78 0.81
C VAL A 15 -5.96 57.30 0.87
N THR A 16 -6.12 56.78 2.09
CA THR A 16 -6.51 55.38 2.34
C THR A 16 -7.99 55.31 2.67
N LEU A 17 -8.75 54.52 1.90
CA LEU A 17 -10.14 54.18 2.21
C LEU A 17 -10.20 52.81 2.90
N TYR A 18 -11.05 52.67 3.91
CA TYR A 18 -11.24 51.41 4.65
C TYR A 18 -12.67 51.27 5.16
N LEU A 19 -13.07 50.04 5.48
CA LEU A 19 -14.38 49.75 6.07
C LEU A 19 -14.23 49.59 7.58
N ASP A 20 -15.09 50.25 8.33
CA ASP A 20 -15.18 50.13 9.80
C ASP A 20 -16.66 49.97 10.16
N GLY A 21 -17.03 48.79 10.68
CA GLY A 21 -18.42 48.44 10.97
C GLY A 21 -19.37 48.51 9.75
N GLY A 22 -18.87 48.32 8.54
CA GLY A 22 -19.64 48.45 7.29
C GLY A 22 -19.77 49.88 6.76
N ALA A 23 -19.25 50.88 7.47
CA ALA A 23 -19.18 52.25 7.00
C ALA A 23 -17.85 52.54 6.27
N LEU A 24 -17.94 53.21 5.12
CA LEU A 24 -16.76 53.68 4.39
C LEU A 24 -16.11 54.86 5.14
N ARG A 25 -14.88 54.65 5.62
CA ARG A 25 -14.04 55.65 6.29
C ARG A 25 -12.79 55.93 5.46
N TYR A 26 -12.13 57.04 5.77
CA TYR A 26 -10.92 57.45 5.09
C TYR A 26 -9.87 58.00 6.05
N ARG A 27 -8.61 57.89 5.66
CA ARG A 27 -7.46 58.58 6.25
C ARG A 27 -6.76 59.33 5.12
N ALA A 28 -6.65 60.66 5.25
CA ALA A 28 -6.08 61.52 4.22
C ALA A 28 -5.05 62.50 4.82
N PRO A 29 -3.97 62.83 4.10
CA PRO A 29 -3.10 63.94 4.46
C PRO A 29 -3.85 65.28 4.45
N LYS A 30 -3.40 66.26 5.25
CA LYS A 30 -4.03 67.58 5.33
C LYS A 30 -4.13 68.23 3.94
N GLY A 31 -5.32 68.72 3.58
CA GLY A 31 -5.57 69.43 2.32
C GLY A 31 -5.82 68.54 1.10
N LYS A 32 -5.69 67.21 1.20
CA LYS A 32 -5.93 66.28 0.07
C LYS A 32 -7.39 65.87 -0.13
N MET A 33 -8.23 66.14 0.86
CA MET A 33 -9.65 65.86 0.80
C MET A 33 -10.42 67.12 0.37
N THR A 34 -10.43 67.41 -0.93
CA THR A 34 -11.18 68.54 -1.50
C THR A 34 -12.67 68.22 -1.61
N PRO A 35 -13.56 69.23 -1.72
CA PRO A 35 -14.99 69.02 -1.90
C PRO A 35 -15.34 68.13 -3.11
N ASP A 36 -14.59 68.27 -4.21
CA ASP A 36 -14.77 67.45 -5.42
C ASP A 36 -14.40 65.98 -5.19
N VAL A 37 -13.35 65.72 -4.41
CA VAL A 37 -12.97 64.36 -4.01
C VAL A 37 -14.05 63.73 -3.14
N LEU A 38 -14.62 64.49 -2.20
CA LEU A 38 -15.73 64.02 -1.36
C LEU A 38 -17.00 63.74 -2.17
N ALA A 39 -17.31 64.58 -3.16
CA ALA A 39 -18.43 64.35 -4.07
C ALA A 39 -18.23 63.07 -4.89
N ASN A 40 -17.03 62.87 -5.44
CA ASN A 40 -16.69 61.67 -6.19
C ASN A 40 -16.75 60.39 -5.34
N ILE A 41 -16.22 60.42 -4.11
CA ILE A 41 -16.32 59.28 -3.18
C ILE A 41 -17.79 58.97 -2.85
N LYS A 42 -18.64 59.98 -2.68
CA LYS A 42 -20.08 59.80 -2.43
C LYS A 42 -20.79 59.17 -3.63
N THR A 43 -20.51 59.65 -4.84
CA THR A 43 -21.09 59.11 -6.09
C THR A 43 -20.76 57.64 -6.29
N HIS A 44 -19.54 57.22 -5.94
CA HIS A 44 -19.06 55.84 -6.14
C HIS A 44 -19.09 54.98 -4.86
N LYS A 45 -19.81 55.42 -3.82
CA LYS A 45 -19.75 54.82 -2.47
C LYS A 45 -20.06 53.32 -2.45
N VAL A 46 -21.10 52.89 -3.15
CA VAL A 46 -21.55 51.48 -3.15
C VAL A 46 -20.50 50.56 -3.77
N GLU A 47 -19.93 50.98 -4.89
CA GLU A 47 -18.90 50.22 -5.59
C GLU A 47 -17.58 50.18 -4.81
N LEU A 48 -17.20 51.28 -4.14
CA LEU A 48 -16.01 51.32 -3.28
C LEU A 48 -16.15 50.39 -2.08
N VAL A 49 -17.34 50.31 -1.47
CA VAL A 49 -17.62 49.36 -0.37
C VAL A 49 -17.49 47.92 -0.86
N SER A 50 -18.06 47.60 -2.03
CA SER A 50 -17.98 46.25 -2.62
C SER A 50 -16.53 45.85 -2.94
N LEU A 51 -15.75 46.78 -3.52
CA LEU A 51 -14.34 46.57 -3.84
C LEU A 51 -13.51 46.33 -2.57
N LEU A 52 -13.71 47.13 -1.52
CA LEU A 52 -12.98 46.99 -0.26
C LEU A 52 -13.36 45.71 0.49
N ALA A 53 -14.63 45.32 0.49
CA ALA A 53 -15.09 44.06 1.10
C ALA A 53 -14.47 42.84 0.39
N THR A 54 -14.37 42.87 -0.93
CA THR A 54 -13.73 41.81 -1.73
C THR A 54 -12.23 41.70 -1.42
N ASN A 55 -11.54 42.84 -1.30
CA ASN A 55 -10.13 42.87 -0.96
C ASN A 55 -9.83 42.41 0.49
N ASP A 56 -10.70 42.73 1.45
CA ASP A 56 -10.59 42.24 2.82
C ASP A 56 -10.79 40.72 2.90
N HIS A 57 -11.68 40.17 2.08
CA HIS A 57 -11.85 38.73 1.94
C HIS A 57 -10.57 38.07 1.40
N CYS A 58 -9.98 38.60 0.32
CA CYS A 58 -8.71 38.09 -0.21
C CYS A 58 -7.56 38.17 0.80
N LYS A 59 -7.45 39.26 1.59
CA LYS A 59 -6.43 39.38 2.64
C LYS A 59 -6.59 38.34 3.76
N LYS A 60 -7.83 38.02 4.16
CA LYS A 60 -8.10 36.94 5.13
C LYS A 60 -7.66 35.58 4.60
N TYR A 61 -7.87 35.31 3.31
CA TYR A 61 -7.41 34.08 2.68
C TYR A 61 -5.87 34.00 2.59
N ILE A 62 -5.19 35.11 2.28
CA ILE A 62 -3.72 35.16 2.26
C ILE A 62 -3.14 34.92 3.65
N ASN A 63 -3.69 35.57 4.69
CA ASN A 63 -3.22 35.36 6.06
C ASN A 63 -3.48 33.92 6.55
N ASN A 64 -4.58 33.30 6.12
CA ASN A 64 -4.85 31.88 6.39
C ASN A 64 -3.84 30.97 5.67
N ILE A 65 -3.48 31.27 4.42
CA ILE A 65 -2.45 30.52 3.69
C ILE A 65 -1.09 30.67 4.39
N GLU A 66 -0.72 31.87 4.83
CA GLU A 66 0.53 32.07 5.59
C GLU A 66 0.54 31.32 6.93
N SER A 67 -0.61 31.24 7.61
CA SER A 67 -0.76 30.44 8.84
C SER A 67 -0.64 28.94 8.57
N ILE A 68 -1.32 28.44 7.55
CA ILE A 68 -1.26 27.03 7.11
C ILE A 68 0.18 26.67 6.72
N VAL A 69 0.86 27.52 5.95
CA VAL A 69 2.25 27.30 5.55
C VAL A 69 3.18 27.32 6.78
N ARG A 70 2.93 28.18 7.78
CA ARG A 70 3.70 28.18 9.05
C ARG A 70 3.43 26.95 9.91
N GLU A 71 2.22 26.41 9.91
CA GLU A 71 1.86 25.18 10.64
C GLU A 71 2.44 23.93 9.98
N SER A 72 2.33 23.82 8.65
CA SER A 72 3.02 22.78 7.87
C SER A 72 4.54 22.85 8.05
N ASN A 73 5.10 24.05 8.24
CA ASN A 73 6.53 24.24 8.47
C ASN A 73 6.99 23.96 9.93
N ARG A 74 6.07 23.83 10.89
CA ARG A 74 6.38 23.37 12.27
C ARG A 74 6.28 21.85 12.39
N GLU A 75 5.38 21.23 11.63
CA GLU A 75 5.38 19.77 11.44
C GLU A 75 6.57 19.29 10.61
N SER A 76 7.18 20.17 9.81
CA SER A 76 8.37 19.83 9.02
C SER A 76 9.68 19.73 9.81
N ASP A 77 9.71 20.14 11.08
CA ASP A 77 10.85 19.84 11.95
C ASP A 77 10.87 18.35 12.38
N ASN A 78 9.85 17.57 11.99
CA ASN A 78 9.86 16.10 11.95
C ASN A 78 10.04 15.54 10.52
N ILE A 79 10.65 16.29 9.60
CA ILE A 79 11.21 15.73 8.36
C ILE A 79 12.54 15.05 8.69
N SER A 80 12.48 14.01 9.51
CA SER A 80 13.44 12.90 9.45
C SER A 80 12.76 11.60 9.02
N THR A 81 11.44 11.66 8.73
CA THR A 81 10.63 10.51 8.27
C THR A 81 10.08 10.71 6.84
N TRP A 82 10.67 11.59 6.03
CA TRP A 82 10.60 11.43 4.57
C TRP A 82 11.45 10.23 4.17
N SER A 83 10.91 9.07 4.54
CA SER A 83 11.55 7.79 4.55
C SER A 83 12.09 7.46 3.16
N MET A 84 13.32 6.96 3.14
CA MET A 84 13.86 6.20 2.01
C MET A 84 12.89 5.11 1.51
N ASP A 85 11.84 4.75 2.27
CA ASP A 85 10.74 3.89 1.83
C ASP A 85 10.00 4.41 0.59
N ARG A 86 9.92 5.73 0.35
CA ARG A 86 9.32 6.21 -0.90
C ARG A 86 10.13 5.84 -2.13
N TYR A 87 11.42 5.55 -2.00
CA TYR A 87 12.29 5.05 -3.07
C TYR A 87 12.68 3.58 -2.87
N ALA A 88 12.03 2.87 -1.94
CA ALA A 88 12.12 1.42 -1.78
C ALA A 88 11.97 0.66 -3.09
N HIS A 89 11.12 1.17 -3.96
CA HIS A 89 10.79 0.62 -5.27
C HIS A 89 11.85 0.94 -6.33
N LEU A 90 12.94 1.63 -5.99
CA LEU A 90 14.07 1.90 -6.89
C LEU A 90 15.33 1.12 -6.49
N VAL A 91 15.31 0.42 -5.35
CA VAL A 91 16.43 -0.42 -4.91
C VAL A 91 16.20 -1.88 -5.28
N THR A 92 17.28 -2.54 -5.69
CA THR A 92 17.25 -3.94 -6.14
C THR A 92 17.74 -4.88 -5.05
N CYS A 93 17.39 -6.17 -5.16
CA CYS A 93 17.95 -7.19 -4.27
C CYS A 93 19.49 -7.24 -4.29
N HIS A 94 20.11 -6.88 -5.42
CA HIS A 94 21.57 -6.81 -5.58
C HIS A 94 22.24 -5.82 -4.62
N GLN A 95 21.52 -4.80 -4.15
CA GLN A 95 22.03 -3.80 -3.21
C GLN A 95 21.82 -4.19 -1.73
N CYS A 96 21.26 -5.37 -1.46
CA CYS A 96 20.93 -5.82 -0.10
C CYS A 96 22.02 -6.72 0.50
N GLU A 97 22.42 -6.51 1.76
CA GLU A 97 23.38 -7.34 2.53
C GLU A 97 22.94 -8.80 2.65
N HIS A 98 21.63 -9.07 2.62
CA HIS A 98 21.08 -10.40 2.82
C HIS A 98 21.12 -11.31 1.58
N LEU A 99 21.58 -10.80 0.44
CA LEU A 99 21.71 -11.59 -0.78
C LEU A 99 23.10 -12.26 -0.85
N ALA A 100 23.11 -13.58 -1.00
CA ALA A 100 24.33 -14.35 -1.22
C ALA A 100 24.80 -14.27 -2.69
N LEU A 101 26.07 -14.60 -2.94
CA LEU A 101 26.64 -14.69 -4.30
C LEU A 101 25.97 -15.75 -5.18
N THR A 102 25.24 -16.69 -4.58
CA THR A 102 24.43 -17.70 -5.27
C THR A 102 23.04 -17.19 -5.67
N GLY A 103 22.71 -15.93 -5.38
CA GLY A 103 21.39 -15.33 -5.62
C GLY A 103 20.33 -15.64 -4.56
N SER A 104 20.68 -16.36 -3.49
CA SER A 104 19.78 -16.66 -2.37
C SER A 104 19.66 -15.51 -1.38
N CYS A 105 18.43 -15.11 -1.05
CA CYS A 105 18.14 -14.14 0.01
C CYS A 105 17.93 -14.87 1.35
N SER A 106 18.74 -14.55 2.36
CA SER A 106 18.64 -15.20 3.68
C SER A 106 17.37 -14.84 4.45
N ARG A 107 16.75 -13.69 4.14
CA ARG A 107 15.48 -13.26 4.76
C ARG A 107 14.25 -13.91 4.17
N LEU A 108 14.26 -14.16 2.86
CA LEU A 108 13.17 -14.87 2.19
C LEU A 108 13.36 -16.38 2.17
N GLY A 109 14.58 -16.87 2.43
CA GLY A 109 14.91 -18.30 2.37
C GLY A 109 14.85 -18.88 0.96
N LYS A 110 14.89 -18.04 -0.09
CA LYS A 110 14.78 -18.44 -1.51
C LYS A 110 15.69 -17.59 -2.40
N ARG A 111 15.88 -18.02 -3.65
CA ARG A 111 16.58 -17.19 -4.66
C ARG A 111 15.66 -16.09 -5.18
N VAL A 112 16.26 -14.94 -5.43
CA VAL A 112 15.58 -13.74 -5.93
C VAL A 112 16.22 -13.30 -7.24
N LYS A 113 15.50 -12.53 -8.06
CA LYS A 113 16.11 -11.87 -9.23
C LYS A 113 16.93 -10.68 -8.74
N PRO A 114 18.28 -10.71 -8.77
CA PRO A 114 19.09 -9.69 -8.10
C PRO A 114 18.87 -8.29 -8.65
N GLN A 115 18.72 -8.17 -9.98
CA GLN A 115 18.53 -6.90 -10.68
C GLN A 115 17.07 -6.42 -10.69
N ALA A 116 16.13 -7.25 -10.22
CA ALA A 116 14.76 -6.82 -10.03
C ALA A 116 14.63 -5.96 -8.76
N LEU A 117 13.55 -5.19 -8.69
CA LEU A 117 13.18 -4.45 -7.50
C LEU A 117 13.13 -5.38 -6.28
N ARG A 118 13.48 -4.83 -5.10
CA ARG A 118 13.52 -5.61 -3.87
C ARG A 118 12.20 -6.37 -3.65
N GLU A 119 12.31 -7.65 -3.32
CA GLU A 119 11.14 -8.52 -3.14
C GLU A 119 10.64 -8.52 -1.67
N CYS A 120 11.41 -8.01 -0.72
CA CYS A 120 11.05 -8.00 0.70
C CYS A 120 11.30 -6.65 1.39
N GLY A 121 10.62 -6.44 2.52
CA GLY A 121 10.77 -5.26 3.37
C GLY A 121 12.03 -5.28 4.26
N SER A 122 12.71 -6.41 4.39
CA SER A 122 13.91 -6.58 5.24
C SER A 122 15.19 -6.08 4.57
N PHE A 123 15.11 -5.02 3.76
CA PHE A 123 16.25 -4.51 3.01
C PHE A 123 17.29 -3.88 3.94
N GLN A 124 18.56 -4.22 3.72
CA GLN A 124 19.69 -3.61 4.40
C GLN A 124 20.76 -3.27 3.38
N LEU A 125 21.15 -2.01 3.29
CA LEU A 125 22.08 -1.53 2.26
C LEU A 125 23.44 -2.20 2.40
N LEU A 126 23.95 -2.75 1.29
CA LEU A 126 25.25 -3.39 1.21
C LEU A 126 26.40 -2.39 1.44
N LYS A 127 27.24 -2.65 2.44
CA LYS A 127 28.36 -1.76 2.81
C LYS A 127 29.62 -1.88 1.95
N LYS A 128 29.72 -2.91 1.11
CA LYS A 128 30.91 -3.21 0.29
C LYS A 128 30.48 -3.57 -1.12
N GLU A 129 31.36 -3.40 -2.09
CA GLU A 129 31.08 -3.83 -3.47
C GLU A 129 30.84 -5.34 -3.52
N ARG A 130 29.77 -5.77 -4.20
CA ARG A 130 29.44 -7.19 -4.38
C ARG A 130 30.13 -7.72 -5.63
N PRO A 131 30.91 -8.81 -5.53
CA PRO A 131 31.37 -9.56 -6.69
C PRO A 131 30.20 -9.99 -7.57
N GLN A 132 30.45 -10.20 -8.87
CA GLN A 132 29.41 -10.69 -9.79
C GLN A 132 28.75 -11.96 -9.24
N ILE A 133 27.42 -11.97 -9.24
CA ILE A 133 26.62 -13.11 -8.78
C ILE A 133 26.83 -14.25 -9.76
N GLU A 134 27.10 -15.45 -9.25
CA GLU A 134 27.34 -16.64 -10.07
C GLU A 134 26.09 -16.99 -10.91
N GLU A 135 26.31 -17.63 -12.05
CA GLU A 135 25.24 -18.10 -12.92
C GLU A 135 24.30 -19.04 -12.15
N VAL A 136 23.00 -18.75 -12.22
CA VAL A 136 21.98 -19.41 -11.39
C VAL A 136 21.82 -20.86 -11.84
N LYS A 137 22.36 -21.80 -11.05
CA LYS A 137 22.05 -23.23 -11.19
C LYS A 137 20.55 -23.45 -11.04
N PRO A 138 19.94 -24.47 -11.65
CA PRO A 138 18.57 -24.89 -11.30
C PRO A 138 18.44 -25.18 -9.80
N TYR A 139 17.21 -25.12 -9.27
CA TYR A 139 16.97 -25.56 -7.89
C TYR A 139 17.20 -27.07 -7.77
N THR A 140 17.83 -27.50 -6.68
CA THR A 140 17.87 -28.92 -6.34
C THR A 140 16.51 -29.37 -5.82
N GLN A 141 16.26 -30.68 -5.84
CA GLN A 141 15.02 -31.23 -5.31
C GLN A 141 14.82 -30.88 -3.84
N ASP A 142 15.89 -30.92 -3.03
CA ASP A 142 15.82 -30.52 -1.62
C ASP A 142 15.48 -29.04 -1.42
N GLU A 143 15.97 -28.17 -2.30
CA GLU A 143 15.62 -26.76 -2.27
C GLU A 143 14.15 -26.54 -2.63
N LEU A 144 13.67 -27.17 -3.71
CA LEU A 144 12.25 -27.13 -4.08
C LEU A 144 11.38 -27.67 -2.94
N ASN A 145 11.83 -28.74 -2.28
CA ASN A 145 11.13 -29.33 -1.15
C ASN A 145 11.01 -28.34 0.01
N ARG A 146 12.10 -27.67 0.38
CA ARG A 146 12.09 -26.64 1.42
C ARG A 146 11.13 -25.49 1.06
N LEU A 147 11.14 -25.04 -0.20
CA LEU A 147 10.25 -23.97 -0.68
C LEU A 147 8.78 -24.37 -0.60
N LEU A 148 8.43 -25.59 -1.02
CA LEU A 148 7.05 -26.06 -0.96
C LEU A 148 6.56 -26.12 0.49
N ASN A 149 7.38 -26.64 1.42
CA ASN A 149 7.02 -26.66 2.84
C ASN A 149 6.87 -25.24 3.43
N GLN A 150 7.73 -24.31 3.03
CA GLN A 150 7.63 -22.90 3.44
C GLN A 150 6.32 -22.26 2.98
N ALA A 151 5.84 -22.59 1.78
CA ALA A 151 4.55 -22.13 1.28
C ALA A 151 3.35 -22.87 1.89
N ALA A 152 3.48 -24.19 2.08
CA ALA A 152 2.41 -25.04 2.57
C ALA A 152 2.07 -24.79 4.04
N LYS A 153 3.06 -24.47 4.90
CA LYS A 153 2.83 -24.27 6.33
C LYS A 153 1.87 -23.13 6.68
N PRO A 154 2.03 -21.88 6.19
CA PRO A 154 1.06 -20.82 6.45
C PRO A 154 -0.30 -21.12 5.82
N LEU A 155 -0.32 -21.74 4.63
CA LEU A 155 -1.57 -22.18 3.99
C LEU A 155 -2.31 -23.22 4.85
N TYR A 156 -1.61 -24.22 5.39
CA TYR A 156 -2.15 -25.22 6.30
C TYR A 156 -2.83 -24.57 7.50
N HIS A 157 -2.15 -23.65 8.19
CA HIS A 157 -2.73 -22.96 9.34
C HIS A 157 -3.96 -22.13 8.98
N HIS A 158 -3.94 -21.44 7.84
CA HIS A 158 -5.10 -20.72 7.34
C HIS A 158 -6.28 -21.66 7.02
N LEU A 159 -6.02 -22.78 6.35
CA LEU A 159 -7.05 -23.74 5.95
C LEU A 159 -7.70 -24.44 7.13
N ILE A 160 -7.03 -24.61 8.28
CA ILE A 160 -7.68 -25.21 9.46
C ILE A 160 -8.85 -24.36 9.93
N ASP A 161 -8.68 -23.05 9.96
CA ASP A 161 -9.63 -22.10 10.54
C ASP A 161 -10.59 -21.50 9.50
N CYS A 162 -10.25 -21.55 8.20
CA CYS A 162 -11.06 -20.95 7.14
C CYS A 162 -11.99 -21.98 6.47
N GLU A 163 -13.30 -21.79 6.62
CA GLU A 163 -14.32 -22.63 5.98
C GLU A 163 -14.57 -22.28 4.51
N GLN A 164 -14.22 -21.06 4.08
CA GLN A 164 -14.44 -20.60 2.70
C GLN A 164 -13.41 -21.15 1.70
N CYS A 165 -12.26 -21.60 2.21
CA CYS A 165 -11.18 -22.12 1.39
C CYS A 165 -11.32 -23.63 1.17
N SER A 166 -11.17 -24.05 -0.09
CA SER A 166 -11.13 -25.45 -0.52
C SER A 166 -9.84 -25.70 -1.28
N LEU A 167 -8.97 -26.54 -0.70
CA LEU A 167 -7.78 -26.99 -1.39
C LEU A 167 -8.14 -27.94 -2.54
N GLU A 168 -9.25 -28.68 -2.49
CA GLU A 168 -9.66 -29.55 -3.59
C GLU A 168 -10.01 -28.73 -4.85
N ASP A 169 -10.82 -27.68 -4.67
CA ASP A 169 -11.34 -26.86 -5.77
C ASP A 169 -10.41 -25.70 -6.17
N ALA A 170 -9.22 -25.60 -5.57
CA ALA A 170 -8.33 -24.43 -5.68
C ALA A 170 -9.05 -23.10 -5.40
N ARG A 171 -10.00 -23.12 -4.46
CA ARG A 171 -10.84 -21.98 -4.11
C ARG A 171 -10.31 -21.35 -2.83
N TYR A 172 -9.89 -20.11 -2.90
CA TYR A 172 -9.34 -19.39 -1.74
C TYR A 172 -10.13 -18.12 -1.47
N CYS A 173 -10.30 -17.77 -0.20
CA CYS A 173 -10.76 -16.45 0.22
C CYS A 173 -9.66 -15.41 -0.08
N VAL A 174 -9.96 -14.12 0.16
CA VAL A 174 -9.03 -13.02 -0.11
C VAL A 174 -7.68 -13.21 0.59
N ASP A 175 -7.70 -13.56 1.88
CA ASP A 175 -6.49 -13.76 2.67
C ASP A 175 -5.73 -15.04 2.28
N GLY A 176 -6.48 -16.09 1.91
CA GLY A 176 -5.94 -17.37 1.50
C GLY A 176 -5.34 -17.36 0.08
N PHE A 177 -5.75 -16.43 -0.78
CA PHE A 177 -5.39 -16.40 -2.20
C PHE A 177 -3.88 -16.38 -2.42
N VAL A 178 -3.15 -15.51 -1.71
CA VAL A 178 -1.70 -15.38 -1.87
C VAL A 178 -0.98 -16.66 -1.40
N LEU A 179 -1.46 -17.26 -0.30
CA LEU A 179 -0.89 -18.50 0.25
C LEU A 179 -1.14 -19.69 -0.68
N GLY A 180 -2.39 -19.83 -1.13
CA GLY A 180 -2.83 -20.87 -2.05
C GLY A 180 -2.09 -20.81 -3.38
N ASN A 181 -2.04 -19.63 -4.00
CA ASN A 181 -1.34 -19.42 -5.26
C ASN A 181 0.16 -19.70 -5.15
N SER A 182 0.80 -19.29 -4.04
CA SER A 182 2.22 -19.59 -3.82
C SER A 182 2.49 -21.10 -3.75
N PHE A 183 1.60 -21.84 -3.08
CA PHE A 183 1.67 -23.30 -3.01
C PHE A 183 1.41 -23.95 -4.39
N ASP A 184 0.35 -23.53 -5.09
CA ASP A 184 -0.03 -24.06 -6.39
C ASP A 184 1.04 -23.81 -7.46
N CYS A 185 1.68 -22.63 -7.48
CA CYS A 185 2.81 -22.37 -8.39
C CYS A 185 4.01 -23.28 -8.13
N LEU A 186 4.32 -23.58 -6.86
CA LEU A 186 5.42 -24.48 -6.51
C LEU A 186 5.12 -25.95 -6.86
N LEU A 187 3.85 -26.36 -6.81
CA LEU A 187 3.44 -27.70 -7.24
C LEU A 187 3.76 -27.96 -8.71
N LEU A 188 3.79 -26.94 -9.57
CA LEU A 188 4.16 -27.08 -10.99
C LEU A 188 5.61 -27.57 -11.19
N CYS A 189 6.45 -27.51 -10.16
CA CYS A 189 7.82 -28.01 -10.19
C CYS A 189 7.96 -29.48 -9.78
N PHE A 190 6.86 -30.20 -9.55
CA PHE A 190 6.85 -31.58 -9.06
C PHE A 190 5.98 -32.50 -9.91
N ASP A 191 6.52 -33.65 -10.31
CA ASP A 191 5.74 -34.68 -11.02
C ASP A 191 4.64 -35.30 -10.15
N ASP A 192 4.86 -35.37 -8.83
CA ASP A 192 3.92 -35.91 -7.84
C ASP A 192 3.03 -34.83 -7.20
N ALA A 193 2.77 -33.73 -7.93
CA ALA A 193 1.99 -32.58 -7.45
C ALA A 193 0.63 -32.96 -6.81
N ALA A 194 -0.09 -33.91 -7.44
CA ALA A 194 -1.38 -34.39 -6.94
C ALA A 194 -1.27 -35.07 -5.57
N ASP A 195 -0.23 -35.90 -5.37
CA ASP A 195 0.03 -36.57 -4.09
C ASP A 195 0.40 -35.56 -3.00
N LYS A 196 1.21 -34.55 -3.32
CA LYS A 196 1.56 -33.48 -2.36
C LYS A 196 0.36 -32.64 -1.95
N ARG A 197 -0.53 -32.29 -2.90
CA ARG A 197 -1.79 -31.60 -2.61
C ARG A 197 -2.68 -32.45 -1.70
N TYR A 198 -2.80 -33.74 -2.02
CA TYR A 198 -3.59 -34.69 -1.24
C TYR A 198 -3.05 -34.85 0.20
N LYS A 199 -1.72 -34.91 0.37
CA LYS A 199 -1.07 -34.94 1.70
C LYS A 199 -1.42 -33.70 2.53
N LEU A 200 -1.33 -32.50 1.95
CA LEU A 200 -1.70 -31.27 2.64
C LEU A 200 -3.19 -31.26 3.03
N MET A 201 -4.06 -31.65 2.11
CA MET A 201 -5.51 -31.75 2.37
C MET A 201 -5.81 -32.69 3.54
N ASN A 202 -5.19 -33.88 3.54
CA ASN A 202 -5.35 -34.85 4.62
C ASN A 202 -4.86 -34.31 5.97
N GLN A 203 -3.75 -33.57 5.99
CA GLN A 203 -3.28 -32.92 7.23
C GLN A 203 -4.30 -31.90 7.73
N VAL A 204 -4.89 -31.07 6.85
CA VAL A 204 -5.93 -30.10 7.23
C VAL A 204 -7.16 -30.82 7.82
N ILE A 205 -7.64 -31.88 7.16
CA ILE A 205 -8.79 -32.66 7.65
C ILE A 205 -8.48 -33.26 9.04
N LYS A 206 -7.32 -33.89 9.19
CA LYS A 206 -6.89 -34.46 10.49
C LYS A 206 -6.80 -33.38 11.56
N ALA A 207 -6.30 -32.19 11.23
CA ALA A 207 -6.17 -31.09 12.18
C ALA A 207 -7.53 -30.53 12.62
N ARG A 208 -8.47 -30.38 11.67
CA ARG A 208 -9.85 -29.95 11.95
C ARG A 208 -10.58 -30.96 12.85
N VAL A 209 -10.39 -32.27 12.64
CA VAL A 209 -11.05 -33.33 13.42
C VAL A 209 -10.40 -33.56 14.78
N SER A 210 -9.06 -33.64 14.84
CA SER A 210 -8.33 -34.01 16.06
C SER A 210 -7.97 -32.83 16.96
N GLY A 211 -8.07 -31.59 16.45
CA GLY A 211 -7.60 -30.38 17.12
C GLY A 211 -6.06 -30.24 17.19
N ARG A 212 -5.29 -31.23 16.71
CA ARG A 212 -3.82 -31.15 16.64
C ARG A 212 -3.41 -30.32 15.43
N ARG A 213 -2.78 -29.17 15.68
CA ARG A 213 -2.41 -28.17 14.67
C ARG A 213 -0.94 -28.24 14.23
N ALA A 214 -0.31 -29.41 14.37
CA ALA A 214 1.09 -29.59 13.98
C ALA A 214 1.19 -29.83 12.47
N PHE A 215 1.94 -28.97 11.78
CA PHE A 215 2.26 -29.16 10.37
C PHE A 215 3.34 -30.24 10.21
N GLU A 216 3.10 -31.19 9.31
CA GLU A 216 4.06 -32.22 8.92
C GLU A 216 4.62 -31.92 7.53
N SER A 217 5.92 -32.14 7.33
CA SER A 217 6.56 -31.96 6.03
C SER A 217 5.85 -32.76 4.94
N LEU A 218 5.61 -32.15 3.78
CA LEU A 218 5.03 -32.82 2.61
C LEU A 218 6.01 -33.76 1.91
N PHE A 219 7.27 -33.78 2.37
CA PHE A 219 8.33 -34.68 1.94
C PHE A 219 8.50 -35.79 2.97
N SER A 220 8.47 -37.01 2.47
CA SER A 220 8.90 -38.20 3.18
C SER A 220 9.92 -38.87 2.27
N ASP A 221 11.10 -39.18 2.80
CA ASP A 221 12.10 -40.02 2.13
C ASP A 221 11.57 -41.45 1.85
N ASN A 222 10.39 -41.77 2.38
CA ASN A 222 9.67 -43.03 2.24
C ASN A 222 8.24 -42.83 1.69
N ALA A 223 8.05 -41.97 0.68
CA ALA A 223 6.75 -41.88 0.02
C ALA A 223 6.42 -43.21 -0.69
N PRO A 224 5.28 -43.87 -0.37
CA PRO A 224 4.81 -44.99 -1.18
C PRO A 224 4.62 -44.52 -2.63
N LEU A 225 4.93 -45.40 -3.59
CA LEU A 225 4.67 -45.15 -5.01
C LEU A 225 3.22 -44.68 -5.22
N PRO A 226 2.95 -43.86 -6.25
CA PRO A 226 1.61 -43.37 -6.55
C PRO A 226 0.62 -44.53 -6.57
N ARG A 227 -0.50 -44.41 -5.83
CA ARG A 227 -1.61 -45.37 -5.93
C ARG A 227 -2.07 -45.41 -7.40
N GLN A 228 -1.80 -46.53 -8.07
CA GLN A 228 -2.30 -46.82 -9.42
C GLN A 228 -3.73 -47.39 -9.40
N ASP A 229 -4.33 -47.57 -8.23
CA ASP A 229 -5.65 -48.17 -8.11
C ASP A 229 -6.73 -47.11 -8.30
N ALA A 230 -7.54 -47.28 -9.35
CA ALA A 230 -8.74 -46.50 -9.57
C ALA A 230 -9.64 -46.50 -8.32
N PRO A 231 -10.32 -45.38 -7.98
CA PRO A 231 -11.18 -45.32 -6.82
C PRO A 231 -12.30 -46.38 -6.94
N ILE A 232 -12.30 -47.35 -6.03
CA ILE A 232 -13.37 -48.33 -5.91
C ILE A 232 -14.62 -47.58 -5.48
N THR A 233 -15.51 -47.33 -6.43
CA THR A 233 -16.85 -46.84 -6.14
C THR A 233 -17.61 -47.97 -5.44
N ARG A 234 -17.81 -47.85 -4.11
CA ARG A 234 -18.76 -48.71 -3.40
C ARG A 234 -20.15 -48.39 -3.96
N LYS A 235 -20.76 -49.32 -4.67
CA LYS A 235 -22.17 -49.26 -5.06
C LYS A 235 -23.02 -49.35 -3.79
N TRP A 236 -23.43 -48.21 -3.25
CA TRP A 236 -24.49 -48.15 -2.25
C TRP A 236 -25.82 -47.97 -2.97
N GLY A 237 -26.65 -49.01 -2.93
CA GLY A 237 -27.99 -48.99 -3.51
C GLY A 237 -28.56 -50.39 -3.63
N ASN A 238 -29.12 -50.90 -2.53
CA ASN A 238 -30.33 -51.74 -2.54
C ASN A 238 -30.79 -51.94 -1.09
N THR A 239 -31.55 -50.97 -0.59
CA THR A 239 -32.51 -51.19 0.49
C THR A 239 -33.69 -51.99 -0.08
N ALA A 240 -33.83 -53.25 0.32
CA ALA A 240 -35.13 -53.91 0.31
C ALA A 240 -35.85 -53.48 1.58
N GLN A 241 -36.87 -52.63 1.41
CA GLN A 241 -37.79 -52.23 2.46
C GLN A 241 -38.56 -53.46 2.95
N TYR A 242 -38.66 -53.62 4.27
CA TYR A 242 -39.68 -54.45 4.88
C TYR A 242 -41.06 -53.88 4.54
N ASN A 243 -41.94 -54.70 3.99
CA ASN A 243 -43.38 -54.50 4.09
C ASN A 243 -43.98 -55.67 4.88
N VAL A 244 -44.96 -55.27 5.70
CA VAL A 244 -45.83 -56.06 6.58
C VAL A 244 -46.40 -57.31 5.92
#